data_AF-A0A1Y2JJC3-F1
#
_entry.id   AF-A0A1Y2JJC3-F1
#
_cell.length_a   1.000
_cell.length_b   1.000
_cell.length_c   1.000
_cell.angle_alpha   90.00
_cell.angle_beta   90.00
_cell.angle_gamma   90.00
#
_symmetry.space_group_name_H-M   'P 1'
#
loop_
_entity.id
_entity.type
_entity.pdbx_description
1 polymer ?
#
loop_
_entity_poly.entity_id
_entity_poly.type
_entity_poly.pdbx_seq_one_letter_code
_entity_poly.pdbx_strand_id
1 'polypeptide(L)'
;MADSKRFDYERSDVGLRLVGWLAGGLAIFIVVTPLTLPWMFPLSRTTTTPAGRPALSSNAPPLEVDPHDTLQRSRKDDAHFAQSYGWSDRPRGTVRIPIDRAIDILLRKGLPGWPSP
;
A
#
# COMPACT_ATOMS: atom_id res chain seq x y z
N MET A 1 -16.55 -66.09 8.93
CA MET A 1 -17.58 -65.04 8.96
C MET A 1 -16.91 -63.76 9.37
N ALA A 2 -17.09 -62.71 8.58
CA ALA A 2 -16.26 -61.51 8.59
C ALA A 2 -16.48 -60.62 9.82
N ASP A 3 -15.37 -60.13 10.35
CA ASP A 3 -15.25 -59.07 11.34
C ASP A 3 -15.83 -57.77 10.77
N SER A 4 -16.94 -57.30 11.33
CA SER A 4 -17.50 -55.97 11.01
C SER A 4 -17.20 -55.04 12.16
N LYS A 5 -16.08 -54.32 12.02
CA LYS A 5 -15.67 -53.22 12.87
C LYS A 5 -16.78 -52.14 12.83
N ARG A 6 -17.67 -52.15 13.84
CA ARG A 6 -18.67 -51.09 14.01
C ARG A 6 -17.92 -49.79 14.27
N PHE A 7 -18.21 -48.78 13.46
CA PHE A 7 -17.83 -47.40 13.77
C PHE A 7 -18.63 -46.97 15.00
N ASP A 8 -17.98 -46.94 16.16
CA ASP A 8 -18.52 -46.31 17.35
C ASP A 8 -18.49 -44.79 17.13
N TYR A 9 -19.62 -44.23 16.76
CA TYR A 9 -19.83 -42.79 16.83
C TYR A 9 -19.94 -42.42 18.31
N GLU A 10 -18.89 -41.83 18.86
CA GLU A 10 -18.87 -41.37 20.25
C GLU A 10 -19.91 -40.24 20.42
N ARG A 11 -21.06 -40.63 20.96
CA ARG A 11 -22.21 -39.77 21.27
C ARG A 11 -21.92 -38.95 22.54
N SER A 12 -20.80 -38.24 22.56
CA SER A 12 -20.57 -37.21 23.57
C SER A 12 -21.46 -36.03 23.21
N ASP A 13 -22.68 -36.02 23.76
CA ASP A 13 -23.60 -34.90 23.61
C ASP A 13 -22.90 -33.63 24.06
N VAL A 14 -22.80 -32.68 23.14
CA VAL A 14 -22.18 -31.38 23.41
C VAL A 14 -22.92 -30.78 24.61
N GLY A 15 -22.20 -30.59 25.72
CA GLY A 15 -22.80 -30.15 26.97
C GLY A 15 -23.57 -28.85 26.77
N LEU A 16 -24.83 -28.80 27.22
CA LEU A 16 -25.72 -27.65 27.07
C LEU A 16 -25.09 -26.32 27.54
N ARG A 17 -24.18 -26.41 28.53
CA ARG A 17 -23.40 -25.27 29.03
C ARG A 17 -22.43 -24.71 27.99
N LEU A 18 -21.74 -25.57 27.23
CA LEU A 18 -20.82 -25.15 26.17
C LEU A 18 -21.59 -24.50 25.03
N VAL A 19 -22.73 -25.09 24.65
CA VAL A 19 -23.64 -24.53 23.64
C VAL A 19 -24.15 -23.15 24.09
N GLY A 20 -24.54 -23.00 25.36
CA GLY A 20 -24.97 -21.72 25.93
C GLY A 20 -23.88 -20.65 25.90
N TRP A 21 -22.64 -21.00 26.25
CA TRP A 21 -21.50 -20.08 26.17
C TRP A 21 -21.17 -19.67 24.73
N LEU A 22 -21.22 -20.60 23.78
CA LEU A 22 -21.03 -20.32 22.36
C LEU A 22 -22.11 -19.38 21.81
N ALA A 23 -23.37 -19.68 22.11
CA ALA A 23 -24.50 -18.84 21.72
C ALA A 23 -24.39 -17.43 22.33
N GLY A 24 -24.02 -17.34 23.61
CA GLY A 24 -23.80 -16.07 24.30
C GLY A 24 -22.65 -15.27 23.69
N GLY A 25 -21.51 -15.92 23.43
CA GLY A 25 -20.35 -15.29 22.81
C GLY A 25 -20.65 -14.77 21.40
N LEU A 26 -21.37 -15.54 20.59
CA LEU A 26 -21.80 -15.13 19.26
C LEU A 26 -22.77 -13.94 19.33
N ALA A 27 -23.73 -13.97 20.24
CA ALA A 27 -24.67 -12.88 20.44
C ALA A 27 -23.95 -11.58 20.86
N ILE A 28 -22.99 -11.68 21.79
CA ILE A 28 -22.17 -10.54 22.21
C ILE A 28 -21.37 -10.00 21.02
N PHE A 29 -20.73 -10.86 20.23
CA PHE A 29 -19.97 -10.44 19.05
C PHE A 29 -20.84 -9.67 18.05
N ILE A 30 -22.03 -10.21 17.73
CA ILE A 30 -22.98 -9.57 16.81
C ILE A 30 -23.42 -8.18 17.29
N VAL A 31 -23.54 -7.98 18.61
CA VAL A 31 -23.93 -6.69 19.19
C VAL A 31 -22.75 -5.72 19.29
N VAL A 32 -21.59 -6.20 19.72
CA VAL A 32 -20.41 -5.38 19.97
C VAL A 32 -19.83 -4.83 18.67
N THR A 33 -19.76 -5.63 17.60
CA THR A 33 -19.20 -5.22 16.31
C THR A 33 -19.86 -3.96 15.74
N PRO A 34 -21.19 -3.87 15.55
CA PRO A 34 -21.83 -2.65 15.05
C PRO A 34 -21.75 -1.47 16.04
N LEU A 35 -21.54 -1.74 17.34
CA LEU A 35 -21.39 -0.70 18.35
C LEU A 35 -20.02 -0.03 18.31
N THR A 36 -18.96 -0.82 18.12
CA THR A 36 -17.57 -0.34 18.09
C THR A 36 -17.18 0.25 16.74
N LEU A 37 -17.72 -0.33 15.66
CA LEU A 37 -17.39 0.07 14.29
C LEU A 37 -17.39 1.58 14.09
N PRO A 38 -18.37 2.36 14.59
CA PRO A 38 -18.43 3.73 14.16
C PRO A 38 -17.87 4.71 15.20
N TRP A 39 -17.29 4.18 16.29
CA TRP A 39 -16.22 4.86 17.04
C TRP A 39 -14.88 4.76 16.29
N MET A 40 -14.57 3.58 15.72
CA MET A 40 -13.34 3.36 14.94
C MET A 40 -13.37 4.04 13.57
N PHE A 41 -14.54 4.07 12.94
CA PHE A 41 -14.75 4.61 11.60
C PHE A 41 -15.82 5.72 11.62
N PRO A 42 -15.55 6.86 12.29
CA PRO A 42 -16.53 7.95 12.40
C PRO A 42 -16.90 8.54 11.03
N LEU A 43 -15.97 8.50 10.08
CA LEU A 43 -16.15 8.97 8.70
C LEU A 43 -17.01 8.02 7.85
N SER A 44 -17.24 6.77 8.26
CA SER A 44 -18.12 5.84 7.53
C SER A 44 -19.61 6.03 7.89
N ARG A 45 -19.93 6.75 8.98
CA ARG A 45 -21.30 7.12 9.34
C ARG A 45 -21.88 8.23 8.45
N THR A 46 -21.05 8.96 7.73
CA THR A 46 -21.54 9.97 6.77
C THR A 46 -22.04 9.25 5.53
N THR A 47 -23.35 9.03 5.45
CA THR A 47 -24.02 8.57 4.24
C THR A 47 -23.95 9.68 3.19
N THR A 48 -22.88 9.70 2.39
CA THR A 48 -22.86 10.44 1.14
C THR A 48 -23.70 9.66 0.14
N THR A 49 -24.96 10.07 -0.06
CA THR A 49 -25.87 9.51 -1.06
C THR A 49 -25.20 9.50 -2.44
N PRO A 50 -24.94 8.33 -3.07
CA PRO A 50 -24.39 8.28 -4.41
C PRO A 50 -25.55 8.30 -5.42
N ALA A 51 -26.19 9.47 -5.57
CA ALA A 51 -27.14 9.72 -6.66
C ALA A 51 -26.66 10.82 -7.61
N GLY A 52 -25.38 11.15 -7.56
CA GLY A 52 -24.70 12.04 -8.50
C GLY A 52 -23.34 11.45 -8.83
N ARG A 53 -22.93 11.61 -10.10
CA ARG A 53 -21.54 11.47 -10.58
C ARG A 53 -20.61 11.89 -9.43
N PRO A 54 -19.63 11.06 -9.01
CA PRO A 54 -18.90 11.29 -7.77
C PRO A 54 -18.49 12.74 -7.73
N ALA A 55 -18.96 13.48 -6.71
CA ALA A 55 -18.44 14.80 -6.44
C ALA A 55 -16.97 14.56 -6.11
N LEU A 56 -16.12 14.60 -7.14
CA LEU A 56 -14.70 14.86 -7.00
C LEU A 56 -14.67 16.04 -6.05
N SER A 57 -14.25 15.80 -4.81
CA SER A 57 -14.11 16.89 -3.86
C SER A 57 -13.30 17.97 -4.57
N SER A 58 -13.58 19.26 -4.35
CA SER A 58 -12.78 20.31 -4.98
C SER A 58 -11.29 20.22 -4.62
N ASN A 59 -10.95 19.36 -3.65
CA ASN A 59 -9.63 19.07 -3.14
C ASN A 59 -9.09 17.71 -3.62
N ALA A 60 -9.82 16.97 -4.46
CA ALA A 60 -9.31 15.77 -5.11
C ALA A 60 -8.32 16.20 -6.19
N PRO A 61 -7.16 15.53 -6.31
CA PRO A 61 -6.29 15.74 -7.45
C PRO A 61 -7.08 15.56 -8.75
N PRO A 62 -6.91 16.46 -9.74
CA PRO A 62 -7.58 16.31 -11.02
C PRO A 62 -7.21 14.96 -11.64
N LEU A 63 -8.18 14.30 -12.27
CA LEU A 63 -7.94 13.04 -12.96
C LEU A 63 -7.02 13.30 -14.17
N GLU A 64 -5.90 12.58 -14.22
CA GLU A 64 -5.00 12.61 -15.37
C GLU A 64 -5.73 12.12 -16.62
N VAL A 65 -5.76 12.94 -17.67
CA VAL A 65 -6.54 12.68 -18.88
C VAL A 65 -5.81 11.72 -19.83
N ASP A 66 -4.48 11.80 -19.88
CA ASP A 66 -3.63 10.91 -20.69
C ASP A 66 -2.39 10.46 -19.88
N PRO A 67 -2.53 9.40 -19.07
CA PRO A 67 -1.44 8.91 -18.24
C PRO A 67 -0.26 8.38 -19.06
N HIS A 68 -0.47 7.95 -20.31
CA HIS A 68 0.60 7.40 -21.13
C HIS A 68 1.53 8.51 -21.60
N ASP A 69 0.98 9.58 -22.17
CA ASP A 69 1.77 10.72 -22.64
C ASP A 69 2.52 11.42 -21.50
N THR A 70 1.84 11.63 -20.37
CA THR A 70 2.45 12.25 -19.19
C THR A 70 3.64 11.44 -18.67
N LEU A 71 3.51 10.11 -18.63
CA LEU A 71 4.61 9.22 -18.23
C LEU A 71 5.74 9.21 -19.27
N GLN A 72 5.44 9.27 -20.57
CA GLN A 72 6.48 9.37 -21.61
C GLN A 72 7.26 10.68 -21.54
N ARG A 73 6.60 11.81 -21.23
CA ARG A 73 7.26 13.10 -21.03
C ARG A 73 8.18 13.08 -19.81
N SER A 74 7.68 12.59 -18.66
CA SER A 74 8.50 12.44 -17.44
C SER A 74 9.75 11.62 -17.71
N ARG A 75 9.64 10.48 -18.41
CA ARG A 75 10.81 9.66 -18.76
C ARG A 75 11.83 10.39 -19.64
N LYS A 76 11.36 11.20 -20.59
CA LYS A 76 12.23 12.00 -21.46
C LYS A 76 12.94 13.11 -20.66
N ASP A 77 12.22 13.77 -19.78
CA ASP A 77 12.76 14.82 -18.92
C ASP A 77 13.82 14.27 -17.96
N ASP A 78 13.55 13.11 -17.35
CA ASP A 78 14.50 12.40 -16.48
C ASP A 78 15.76 11.99 -17.25
N ALA A 79 15.60 11.42 -18.45
CA ALA A 79 16.72 11.05 -19.30
C ALA A 79 17.55 12.28 -19.70
N HIS A 80 16.89 13.37 -20.08
CA HIS A 80 17.58 14.62 -20.40
C HIS A 80 18.30 15.19 -19.18
N PHE A 81 17.68 15.18 -18.00
CA PHE A 81 18.30 15.64 -16.76
C PHE A 81 19.58 14.86 -16.41
N ALA A 82 19.56 13.54 -16.60
CA ALA A 82 20.69 12.64 -16.35
C ALA A 82 21.84 12.79 -17.36
N GLN A 83 21.53 13.18 -18.60
CA GLN A 83 22.49 13.28 -19.71
C GLN A 83 22.98 14.72 -19.96
N SER A 84 22.40 15.71 -19.29
CA SER A 84 22.72 17.13 -19.50
C SER A 84 23.41 17.78 -18.31
N TYR A 85 24.18 18.81 -18.62
CA TYR A 85 24.70 19.73 -17.62
C TYR A 85 23.58 20.63 -17.08
N GLY A 86 23.73 21.07 -15.84
CA GLY A 86 22.81 22.03 -15.25
C GLY A 86 23.34 22.62 -13.96
N TRP A 87 22.55 23.47 -13.32
CA TRP A 87 22.83 23.94 -11.97
C TRP A 87 22.10 23.05 -10.97
N SER A 88 22.80 22.61 -9.92
CA SER A 88 22.15 22.02 -8.73
C SER A 88 21.92 23.08 -7.66
N ASP A 89 22.89 23.99 -7.49
CA ASP A 89 22.80 25.16 -6.62
C ASP A 89 23.56 26.32 -7.26
N ARG A 90 22.81 27.19 -7.95
CA ARG A 90 23.38 28.32 -8.68
C ARG A 90 24.01 29.38 -7.75
N PRO A 91 23.39 29.77 -6.62
CA PRO A 91 24.02 30.67 -5.64
C PRO A 91 25.37 30.17 -5.11
N ARG A 92 25.50 28.86 -4.86
CA ARG A 92 26.76 28.26 -4.37
C ARG A 92 27.72 27.85 -5.49
N GLY A 93 27.38 28.14 -6.75
CA GLY A 93 28.22 27.77 -7.89
C GLY A 93 28.34 26.27 -8.14
N THR A 94 27.42 25.45 -7.60
CA THR A 94 27.47 23.99 -7.76
C THR A 94 26.71 23.56 -9.02
N VAL A 95 27.44 22.91 -9.93
CA VAL A 95 26.91 22.40 -11.21
C VAL A 95 26.64 20.90 -11.14
N ARG A 96 25.59 20.48 -11.83
CA ARG A 96 25.32 19.08 -12.19
C ARG A 96 26.05 18.76 -13.49
N ILE A 97 26.70 17.61 -13.51
CA ILE A 97 27.32 17.01 -14.70
C ILE A 97 26.51 15.79 -15.15
N PRO A 98 26.55 15.42 -16.44
CA PRO A 98 25.98 14.16 -16.92
C PRO A 98 26.54 12.95 -16.20
N ILE A 99 25.73 11.91 -16.03
CA ILE A 99 26.13 10.69 -15.31
C ILE A 99 27.35 10.04 -15.95
N ASP A 100 27.40 9.92 -17.27
CA ASP A 100 28.56 9.34 -17.97
C ASP A 100 29.85 10.10 -17.66
N ARG A 101 29.76 11.43 -17.57
CA ARG A 101 30.90 12.26 -17.21
C ARG A 101 31.30 12.09 -15.74
N ALA A 102 30.32 11.94 -14.85
CA ALA A 102 30.59 11.65 -13.45
C ALA A 102 31.34 10.32 -13.31
N ILE A 103 30.90 9.27 -14.03
CA ILE A 103 31.56 7.96 -14.08
C ILE A 103 33.01 8.10 -14.56
N ASP A 104 33.26 8.81 -15.67
CA ASP A 104 34.61 9.04 -16.18
C ASP A 104 35.55 9.68 -15.16
N ILE A 105 35.07 10.72 -14.47
CA ILE A 105 35.85 11.45 -13.47
C ILE A 105 36.14 10.53 -12.29
N LEU A 106 35.16 9.74 -11.88
CA LEU A 106 35.22 8.80 -10.78
C LEU A 106 36.23 7.67 -11.06
N LEU A 107 36.22 7.12 -12.28
CA LEU A 107 37.18 6.11 -12.71
C LEU A 107 38.62 6.64 -12.76
N ARG A 108 38.80 7.91 -13.14
CA ARG A 108 40.15 8.54 -13.21
C ARG A 108 40.67 8.93 -11.84
N LYS A 109 39.81 9.44 -10.96
CA LYS A 109 40.20 9.97 -9.65
C LYS A 109 40.18 8.91 -8.55
N GLY A 110 39.43 7.83 -8.74
CA GLY A 110 39.09 6.86 -7.70
C GLY A 110 38.09 7.42 -6.70
N LEU A 111 37.44 6.53 -5.93
CA LEU A 111 36.63 6.94 -4.78
C LEU A 111 37.52 7.12 -3.55
N PRO A 112 37.50 8.27 -2.86
CA PRO A 112 38.20 8.43 -1.59
C PRO A 112 37.67 7.42 -0.56
N GLY A 113 38.56 6.61 0.00
CA GLY A 113 38.21 5.61 1.02
C GLY A 113 37.65 4.28 0.48
N TRP A 114 37.66 4.06 -0.85
CA TRP A 114 37.31 2.75 -1.40
C TRP A 114 38.51 1.79 -1.29
N PRO A 115 38.33 0.58 -0.71
CA PRO A 115 39.40 -0.41 -0.66
C PRO A 115 39.79 -0.80 -2.10
N SER A 116 41.09 -0.70 -2.42
CA SER A 116 41.61 -1.30 -3.64
C SER A 116 41.53 -2.82 -3.49
N PRO A 117 41.05 -3.55 -4.52
CA PRO A 117 41.04 -5.01 -4.50
C PRO A 117 42.46 -5.60 -4.40
#